data_AF-A0A7J7U4E2-F1
#
_entry.id   AF-A0A7J7U4E2-F1
#
_cell.length_a   1.000
_cell.length_b   1.000
_cell.length_c   1.000
_cell.angle_alpha   90.00
_cell.angle_beta   90.00
_cell.angle_gamma   90.00
#
_symmetry.space_group_name_H-M   'P 1'
#
loop_
_entity.id
_entity.type
_entity.pdbx_description
1 polymer ?
#
loop_
_entity_poly.entity_id
_entity_poly.type
_entity_poly.pdbx_seq_one_letter_code
_entity_poly.pdbx_strand_id
1 'polypeptide(L)'
;MHSQIPQITSDGKRLQVIVCSATLHSFDVKKLSEKIMHFPTWVDLKGEDSVPETVHHVVVPVNPKADRLWERLGKNHIRTDEVHAKDNTRPGANSPEMWSEAIKILKGEYAVRAIREHKMDQAIIFCRTKIDCDNLEQYFMQQGGGPDKKGHQFSCVCLHGDRKPHERKQNLERFKKGDVRFLICTDVAARGIDIHGVPYVINVTLPDEKQNYVHRIGRVGRAERMGLAISLVATEKEKVWYHVCSSRGKGCYNTRLKEDGGCTIWYNEMQLLSEVEEHLNCTISQVEPDIKVPVDEFDGKVTYGQKRATGGGNYKGHVDVLAPTVHELAALEKEAQTSFLHLGYLPNQLFRTF
;
A
#
# COMPACT_ATOMS: atom_id res chain seq x y z
N MET A 1 -36.29 -6.41 17.05
CA MET A 1 -35.23 -7.44 17.23
C MET A 1 -34.33 -7.15 18.43
N HIS A 2 -33.59 -6.04 18.51
CA HIS A 2 -32.63 -5.82 19.61
C HIS A 2 -33.23 -5.74 21.02
N SER A 3 -34.48 -5.26 21.16
CA SER A 3 -35.21 -5.23 22.43
C SER A 3 -35.67 -6.62 22.93
N GLN A 4 -35.51 -7.66 22.11
CA GLN A 4 -35.88 -9.04 22.44
C GLN A 4 -34.66 -9.87 22.87
N ILE A 5 -33.46 -9.28 22.88
CA ILE A 5 -32.24 -9.98 23.31
C ILE A 5 -32.21 -9.92 24.85
N PRO A 6 -32.32 -11.05 25.56
CA PRO A 6 -32.29 -11.07 27.01
C PRO A 6 -30.92 -10.59 27.51
N GLN A 7 -30.90 -9.47 28.22
CA GLN A 7 -29.67 -8.90 28.80
C GLN A 7 -29.20 -9.67 30.05
N ILE A 8 -30.10 -10.47 30.63
CA ILE A 8 -29.89 -11.28 31.83
C ILE A 8 -30.45 -12.68 31.54
N THR A 9 -29.65 -13.70 31.78
CA THR A 9 -30.05 -15.11 31.67
C THR A 9 -30.91 -15.50 32.86
N SER A 10 -31.67 -16.59 32.75
CA SER A 10 -32.59 -17.05 33.79
C SER A 10 -31.93 -17.38 35.14
N ASP A 11 -30.60 -17.57 35.16
CA ASP A 11 -29.76 -17.77 36.36
C ASP A 11 -29.19 -16.46 36.93
N GLY A 12 -29.67 -15.30 36.47
CA GLY A 12 -29.29 -13.98 36.98
C GLY A 12 -27.94 -13.45 36.48
N LYS A 13 -27.28 -14.17 35.56
CA LYS A 13 -26.01 -13.73 34.96
C LYS A 13 -26.26 -12.79 33.79
N ARG A 14 -25.35 -11.85 33.57
CA ARG A 14 -25.45 -10.89 32.46
C ARG A 14 -24.97 -11.55 31.17
N LEU A 15 -25.68 -11.31 30.07
CA LEU A 15 -25.25 -11.75 28.75
C LEU A 15 -24.02 -10.93 28.35
N GLN A 16 -22.88 -11.60 28.16
CA GLN A 16 -21.69 -10.95 27.61
C GLN A 16 -21.86 -10.81 26.09
N VAL A 17 -21.78 -9.57 25.61
CA VAL A 17 -21.88 -9.24 24.19
C VAL A 17 -20.51 -8.76 23.72
N ILE A 18 -20.03 -9.31 22.61
CA ILE A 18 -18.80 -8.88 21.93
C ILE A 18 -19.19 -8.38 20.54
N VAL A 19 -18.81 -7.15 20.21
CA VAL A 19 -19.00 -6.56 18.89
C VAL A 19 -17.64 -6.40 18.24
N CYS A 20 -17.42 -7.07 17.12
CA CYS A 20 -16.22 -6.91 16.32
C CYS A 20 -16.54 -6.03 15.11
N SER A 21 -15.83 -4.92 14.94
CA SER A 21 -16.00 -4.00 13.81
C SER A 21 -14.64 -3.53 13.32
N ALA A 22 -14.43 -3.56 12.00
CA ALA A 22 -13.23 -3.02 11.36
C ALA A 22 -13.23 -1.48 11.31
N THR A 23 -14.36 -0.82 11.61
CA THR A 23 -14.50 0.64 11.61
C THR A 23 -15.08 1.08 12.95
N LEU A 24 -14.33 0.84 14.04
CA LEU A 24 -14.75 1.14 15.42
C LEU A 24 -15.17 2.62 15.62
N HIS A 25 -14.66 3.54 14.80
CA HIS A 25 -14.97 4.97 14.87
C HIS A 25 -16.21 5.42 14.08
N SER A 26 -16.84 4.54 13.30
CA SER A 26 -18.08 4.89 12.64
C SER A 26 -19.15 5.23 13.68
N PHE A 27 -19.84 6.35 13.47
CA PHE A 27 -20.91 6.82 14.37
C PHE A 27 -22.01 5.76 14.55
N ASP A 28 -22.35 5.05 13.49
CA ASP A 28 -23.38 4.01 13.51
C ASP A 28 -22.96 2.79 14.37
N VAL A 29 -21.68 2.43 14.33
CA VAL A 29 -21.12 1.32 15.13
C VAL A 29 -21.10 1.69 16.62
N LYS A 30 -20.74 2.94 16.95
CA LYS A 30 -20.80 3.44 18.34
C LYS A 30 -22.22 3.43 18.88
N LYS A 31 -23.16 4.01 18.13
CA LYS A 31 -24.57 4.05 18.49
C LYS A 31 -25.20 2.65 18.64
N LEU A 32 -24.80 1.70 17.80
CA LEU A 32 -25.23 0.32 17.91
C LEU A 32 -24.70 -0.35 19.18
N SER A 33 -23.41 -0.16 19.47
CA SER A 33 -22.73 -0.76 20.63
C SER A 33 -23.30 -0.25 21.96
N GLU A 34 -23.52 1.06 22.07
CA GLU A 34 -24.18 1.69 23.23
C GLU A 34 -25.60 1.18 23.46
N LYS A 35 -26.30 0.80 22.38
CA LYS A 35 -27.69 0.33 22.46
C LYS A 35 -27.81 -1.13 22.91
N ILE A 36 -26.81 -1.97 22.61
CA ILE A 36 -26.88 -3.43 22.83
C ILE A 36 -25.94 -3.93 23.93
N MET A 37 -24.98 -3.11 24.38
CA MET A 37 -23.99 -3.47 25.39
C MET A 37 -24.19 -2.64 26.66
N HIS A 38 -23.95 -3.24 27.82
CA HIS A 38 -24.01 -2.56 29.11
C HIS A 38 -22.59 -2.24 29.61
N PHE A 39 -22.18 -0.97 29.58
CA PHE A 39 -20.79 -0.51 29.80
C PHE A 39 -19.76 -1.22 28.91
N PRO A 40 -19.79 -0.99 27.57
CA PRO A 40 -18.82 -1.60 26.67
C PRO A 40 -17.39 -1.13 26.99
N THR A 41 -16.46 -2.08 27.12
CA THR A 41 -15.02 -1.79 27.08
C THR A 41 -14.58 -1.70 25.63
N TRP A 42 -14.07 -0.54 25.24
CA TRP A 42 -13.53 -0.34 23.91
C TRP A 42 -12.11 -0.90 23.86
N VAL A 43 -11.96 -2.07 23.23
CA VAL A 43 -10.65 -2.60 22.86
C VAL A 43 -10.40 -2.13 21.43
N ASP A 44 -9.84 -0.93 21.32
CA ASP A 44 -9.32 -0.44 20.06
C ASP A 44 -7.92 -1.03 19.91
N LEU A 45 -7.76 -2.00 19.01
CA LEU A 45 -6.44 -2.49 18.61
C LEU A 45 -5.72 -1.48 17.71
N LYS A 46 -5.95 -0.19 17.91
CA LYS A 46 -5.09 0.88 17.43
C LYS A 46 -3.70 0.72 18.05
N GLY A 47 -2.94 -0.25 17.53
CA GLY A 47 -1.66 0.18 16.98
C GLY A 47 -2.00 1.24 15.94
N GLU A 48 -1.35 2.38 15.98
CA GLU A 48 -1.32 3.27 14.82
C GLU A 48 -1.18 2.41 13.57
N ASP A 49 -1.94 2.72 12.51
CA ASP A 49 -1.83 2.02 11.24
C ASP A 49 -0.35 2.04 10.85
N SER A 50 0.31 0.93 11.10
CA SER A 50 1.75 0.83 11.05
C SER A 50 2.09 -0.11 9.91
N VAL A 51 3.12 0.29 9.17
CA VAL A 51 3.67 -0.58 8.16
C VAL A 51 4.39 -1.71 8.88
N PRO A 52 4.03 -2.98 8.63
CA PRO A 52 4.76 -4.08 9.25
C PRO A 52 6.25 -4.00 8.88
N GLU A 53 7.16 -4.32 9.80
CA GLU A 53 8.61 -4.30 9.55
C GLU A 53 9.04 -5.16 8.35
N THR A 54 8.22 -6.18 8.02
CA THR A 54 8.43 -7.04 6.85
C THR A 54 8.08 -6.39 5.50
N VAL A 55 7.61 -5.15 5.50
CA VAL A 55 7.18 -4.42 4.31
C VAL A 55 8.15 -3.27 4.04
N HIS A 56 8.99 -3.42 3.02
CA HIS A 56 9.70 -2.29 2.46
C HIS A 56 8.79 -1.59 1.45
N HIS A 57 8.57 -0.30 1.62
CA HIS A 57 7.74 0.49 0.71
C HIS A 57 8.49 1.73 0.22
N VAL A 58 8.36 2.00 -1.07
CA VAL A 58 9.09 3.09 -1.74
C VAL A 58 8.17 3.85 -2.67
N VAL A 59 8.51 5.12 -2.91
CA VAL A 59 7.84 5.99 -3.87
C VAL A 59 8.76 6.22 -5.06
N VAL A 60 8.20 6.11 -6.26
CA VAL A 60 8.88 6.51 -7.50
C VAL A 60 8.13 7.72 -8.07
N PRO A 61 8.75 8.92 -8.09
CA PRO A 61 8.12 10.09 -8.68
C PRO A 61 8.06 9.95 -10.21
N VAL A 62 6.86 10.10 -10.75
CA VAL A 62 6.58 10.11 -12.19
C VAL A 62 6.47 11.56 -12.64
N ASN A 63 7.58 12.07 -13.16
CA ASN A 63 7.68 13.45 -13.64
C ASN A 63 7.69 13.50 -15.18
N PRO A 64 6.58 13.93 -15.81
CA PRO A 64 6.48 13.95 -17.27
C PRO A 64 7.32 15.07 -17.93
N LYS A 65 7.76 16.06 -17.15
CA LYS A 65 8.64 17.15 -17.62
C LYS A 65 10.10 16.69 -17.68
N ALA A 66 10.51 15.84 -16.74
CA ALA A 66 11.86 15.28 -16.66
C ALA A 66 12.02 14.03 -17.54
N ASP A 67 11.11 13.06 -17.44
CA ASP A 67 11.13 11.86 -18.28
C ASP A 67 10.31 12.11 -19.57
N ARG A 68 11.03 12.36 -20.67
CA ARG A 68 10.44 12.53 -22.02
C ARG A 68 10.38 11.23 -22.83
N LEU A 69 10.34 10.08 -22.18
CA LEU A 69 10.16 8.79 -22.87
C LEU A 69 8.81 8.75 -23.59
N TRP A 70 7.76 9.28 -22.98
CA TRP A 70 6.39 9.28 -23.53
C TRP A 70 6.29 9.94 -24.91
N GLU A 71 7.10 10.97 -25.19
CA GLU A 71 7.16 11.63 -26.50
C GLU A 71 7.70 10.70 -27.61
N ARG A 72 8.54 9.72 -27.24
CA ARG A 72 9.29 8.85 -28.15
C ARG A 72 8.63 7.49 -28.37
N LEU A 73 7.68 7.09 -27.51
CA LEU A 73 7.01 5.79 -27.60
C LEU A 73 6.05 5.68 -28.80
N GLY A 74 5.60 6.80 -29.36
CA GLY A 74 4.68 6.79 -30.50
C GLY A 74 3.37 6.08 -30.15
N LYS A 75 3.06 4.95 -30.82
CA LYS A 75 1.90 4.10 -30.50
C LYS A 75 2.23 2.91 -29.60
N ASN A 76 3.51 2.70 -29.29
CA ASN A 76 3.99 1.54 -28.53
C ASN A 76 3.97 1.85 -27.03
N HIS A 77 2.80 2.21 -26.50
CA HIS A 77 2.59 2.48 -25.08
C HIS A 77 1.22 1.96 -24.62
N ILE A 78 1.01 1.96 -23.31
CA ILE A 78 -0.29 1.63 -22.71
C ILE A 78 -1.41 2.51 -23.25
N ARG A 79 -2.56 1.93 -23.60
CA ARG A 79 -3.76 2.71 -23.93
C ARG A 79 -4.22 3.48 -22.70
N THR A 80 -4.57 4.76 -22.85
CA THR A 80 -5.09 5.59 -21.76
C THR A 80 -6.61 5.41 -21.59
N ASP A 81 -7.17 5.95 -20.50
CA ASP A 81 -8.58 5.84 -20.10
C ASP A 81 -9.53 6.78 -20.88
N GLU A 82 -9.08 7.34 -22.00
CA GLU A 82 -9.83 8.25 -22.88
C GLU A 82 -10.34 9.54 -22.22
N VAL A 83 -9.90 9.85 -20.99
CA VAL A 83 -10.27 11.10 -20.30
C VAL A 83 -9.80 12.33 -21.08
N HIS A 84 -8.74 12.17 -21.87
CA HIS A 84 -8.13 13.19 -22.73
C HIS A 84 -8.57 13.12 -24.19
N ALA A 85 -9.56 12.30 -24.55
CA ALA A 85 -9.97 12.11 -25.94
C ALA A 85 -10.44 13.40 -26.66
N LYS A 86 -10.78 14.45 -25.90
CA LYS A 86 -11.19 15.78 -26.41
C LYS A 86 -10.16 16.88 -26.12
N ASP A 87 -9.06 16.55 -25.46
CA ASP A 87 -8.03 17.51 -25.06
C ASP A 87 -6.92 17.56 -26.13
N ASN A 88 -6.17 18.66 -26.20
CA ASN A 88 -4.99 18.75 -27.04
C ASN A 88 -3.75 18.32 -26.25
N THR A 89 -3.36 17.06 -26.41
CA THR A 89 -2.25 16.42 -25.69
C THR A 89 -1.02 16.17 -26.55
N ARG A 90 -0.91 16.88 -27.67
CA ARG A 90 0.25 16.79 -28.57
C ARG A 90 1.54 17.20 -27.84
N PRO A 91 2.67 16.48 -28.00
CA PRO A 91 3.95 16.89 -27.45
C PRO A 91 4.28 18.35 -27.79
N GLY A 92 4.68 19.12 -26.78
CA GLY A 92 4.99 20.55 -26.89
C GLY A 92 3.81 21.50 -26.64
N ALA A 93 2.59 21.01 -26.44
CA ALA A 93 1.44 21.84 -26.08
C ALA A 93 1.59 22.53 -24.70
N ASN A 94 2.40 21.96 -23.80
CA ASN A 94 2.66 22.47 -22.44
C ASN A 94 1.40 22.73 -21.61
N SER A 95 0.33 21.96 -21.86
CA SER A 95 -0.94 22.05 -21.12
C SER A 95 -0.98 21.06 -19.94
N PRO A 96 -1.76 21.35 -18.88
CA PRO A 96 -2.02 20.39 -17.80
C PRO A 96 -2.54 19.04 -18.31
N GLU A 97 -3.39 19.05 -19.33
CA GLU A 97 -3.96 17.84 -19.94
C GLU A 97 -2.89 17.01 -20.65
N MET A 98 -1.95 17.64 -21.34
CA MET A 98 -0.80 16.96 -21.95
C MET A 98 0.06 16.28 -20.89
N TRP A 99 0.39 17.00 -19.80
CA TRP A 99 1.18 16.43 -18.71
C TRP A 99 0.46 15.26 -18.02
N SER A 100 -0.85 15.39 -17.84
CA SER A 100 -1.69 14.31 -17.30
C SER A 100 -1.70 13.07 -18.20
N GLU A 101 -1.85 13.22 -19.52
CA GLU A 101 -1.77 12.07 -20.44
C GLU A 101 -0.38 11.44 -20.46
N ALA A 102 0.67 12.27 -20.45
CA ALA A 102 2.06 11.81 -20.36
C ALA A 102 2.33 10.97 -19.09
N ILE A 103 1.78 11.38 -17.94
CA ILE A 103 1.88 10.62 -16.68
C ILE A 103 1.24 9.24 -16.83
N LYS A 104 0.03 9.15 -17.39
CA LYS A 104 -0.66 7.87 -17.60
C LYS A 104 0.16 6.91 -18.46
N ILE A 105 0.80 7.44 -19.50
CA ILE A 105 1.71 6.69 -20.37
C ILE A 105 2.95 6.21 -19.58
N LEU A 106 3.63 7.11 -18.88
CA LEU A 106 4.82 6.81 -18.10
C LEU A 106 4.56 5.80 -16.99
N LYS A 107 3.41 5.87 -16.30
CA LYS A 107 3.03 4.91 -15.27
C LYS A 107 2.96 3.47 -15.79
N GLY A 108 2.47 3.27 -17.02
CA GLY A 108 2.51 1.96 -17.68
C GLY A 108 3.93 1.47 -17.92
N GLU A 109 4.82 2.34 -18.40
CA GLU A 109 6.24 2.02 -18.62
C GLU A 109 6.97 1.74 -17.31
N TYR A 110 6.70 2.51 -16.26
CA TYR A 110 7.33 2.36 -14.96
C TYR A 110 6.90 1.06 -14.29
N ALA A 111 5.64 0.63 -14.46
CA ALA A 111 5.19 -0.69 -14.03
C ALA A 111 5.99 -1.81 -14.71
N VAL A 112 6.19 -1.72 -16.03
CA VAL A 112 7.02 -2.68 -16.79
C VAL A 112 8.48 -2.65 -16.32
N ARG A 113 9.03 -1.45 -16.08
CA ARG A 113 10.40 -1.24 -15.59
C ARG A 113 10.59 -1.87 -14.22
N ALA A 114 9.68 -1.62 -13.27
CA ALA A 114 9.69 -2.21 -11.94
C ALA A 114 9.64 -3.74 -11.98
N ILE A 115 8.79 -4.32 -12.84
CA ILE A 115 8.69 -5.77 -13.05
C ILE A 115 10.01 -6.36 -13.53
N ARG A 116 10.67 -5.70 -14.48
CA ARG A 116 11.94 -6.16 -15.08
C ARG A 116 13.10 -6.03 -14.09
N GLU A 117 13.23 -4.87 -13.45
CA GLU A 117 14.34 -4.56 -12.54
C GLU A 117 14.36 -5.52 -11.35
N HIS A 118 13.21 -5.70 -10.69
CA HIS A 118 13.10 -6.59 -9.53
C HIS A 118 12.81 -8.05 -9.89
N LYS A 119 12.74 -8.40 -11.18
CA LYS A 119 12.43 -9.75 -11.69
C LYS A 119 11.18 -10.38 -11.05
N MET A 120 10.18 -9.56 -10.71
CA MET A 120 9.07 -9.90 -9.82
C MET A 120 8.37 -11.20 -10.18
N ASP A 121 8.45 -12.21 -9.33
CA ASP A 121 7.87 -13.54 -9.53
C ASP A 121 6.35 -13.59 -9.35
N GLN A 122 5.84 -12.82 -8.39
CA GLN A 122 4.41 -12.67 -8.14
C GLN A 122 4.11 -11.28 -7.56
N ALA A 123 3.13 -10.56 -8.13
CA ALA A 123 2.75 -9.25 -7.59
C ALA A 123 1.25 -8.97 -7.68
N ILE A 124 0.76 -8.14 -6.76
CA ILE A 124 -0.54 -7.48 -6.90
C ILE A 124 -0.31 -6.07 -7.43
N ILE A 125 -1.03 -5.71 -8.48
CA ILE A 125 -0.94 -4.38 -9.10
C ILE A 125 -2.26 -3.67 -8.88
N PHE A 126 -2.21 -2.55 -8.16
CA PHE A 126 -3.38 -1.73 -7.87
C PHE A 126 -3.53 -0.59 -8.87
N CYS A 127 -4.71 -0.52 -9.48
CA CYS A 127 -5.14 0.62 -10.29
C CYS A 127 -6.38 1.26 -9.67
N ARG A 128 -6.58 2.55 -9.94
CA ARG A 128 -7.72 3.30 -9.40
C ARG A 128 -9.04 2.88 -10.05
N THR A 129 -9.06 2.71 -11.37
CA THR A 129 -10.29 2.36 -12.11
C THR A 129 -10.21 1.00 -12.78
N LYS A 130 -11.38 0.42 -13.07
CA LYS A 130 -11.52 -0.81 -13.85
C LYS A 130 -10.95 -0.67 -15.27
N ILE A 131 -11.06 0.51 -15.88
CA ILE A 131 -10.55 0.78 -17.22
C ILE A 131 -9.02 0.74 -17.21
N ASP A 132 -8.40 1.32 -16.17
CA ASP A 132 -6.95 1.26 -16.01
C ASP A 132 -6.45 -0.17 -15.82
N CYS A 133 -7.20 -1.00 -15.06
CA CYS A 133 -6.88 -2.43 -14.95
C CYS A 133 -6.87 -3.11 -16.32
N ASP A 134 -7.94 -2.92 -17.09
CA ASP A 134 -8.08 -3.52 -18.42
C ASP A 134 -7.00 -3.02 -19.39
N ASN A 135 -6.71 -1.73 -19.38
CA ASN A 135 -5.65 -1.13 -20.19
C ASN A 135 -4.27 -1.71 -19.86
N LEU A 136 -3.98 -1.92 -18.57
CA LEU A 136 -2.71 -2.51 -18.14
C LEU A 136 -2.60 -4.00 -18.52
N GLU A 137 -3.68 -4.76 -18.40
CA GLU A 137 -3.72 -6.16 -18.87
C GLU A 137 -3.49 -6.23 -20.39
N GLN A 138 -4.15 -5.38 -21.16
CA GLN A 138 -3.92 -5.29 -22.61
C GLN A 138 -2.49 -4.88 -22.95
N TYR A 139 -1.90 -3.97 -22.18
CA TYR A 139 -0.52 -3.58 -22.38
C TYR A 139 0.44 -4.75 -22.10
N PHE A 140 0.22 -5.52 -21.03
CA PHE A 140 1.00 -6.72 -20.75
C PHE A 140 0.81 -7.81 -21.82
N MET A 141 -0.37 -7.92 -22.42
CA MET A 141 -0.61 -8.78 -23.59
C MET A 141 0.21 -8.34 -24.80
N GLN A 142 0.33 -7.03 -25.05
CA GLN A 142 1.19 -6.50 -26.12
C GLN A 142 2.67 -6.80 -25.88
N GLN A 143 3.10 -6.85 -24.62
CA GLN A 143 4.45 -7.30 -24.23
C GLN A 143 4.64 -8.83 -24.34
N GLY A 144 3.65 -9.58 -24.86
CA GLY A 144 3.69 -11.04 -25.03
C GLY A 144 3.09 -11.84 -23.88
N GLY A 145 2.56 -11.18 -22.85
CA GLY A 145 1.96 -11.77 -21.66
C GLY A 145 0.44 -11.94 -21.73
N GLY A 146 -0.23 -11.69 -20.60
CA GLY A 146 -1.68 -11.84 -20.46
C GLY A 146 -2.12 -13.10 -19.72
N PRO A 147 -3.44 -13.39 -19.73
CA PRO A 147 -4.02 -14.45 -18.92
C PRO A 147 -3.47 -15.82 -19.28
N ASP A 148 -3.44 -16.15 -20.57
CA ASP A 148 -3.18 -17.53 -21.05
C ASP A 148 -1.71 -17.82 -21.33
N LYS A 149 -0.80 -16.93 -20.90
CA LYS A 149 0.64 -17.04 -21.12
C LYS A 149 1.37 -17.53 -19.87
N LYS A 150 0.99 -18.71 -19.38
CA LYS A 150 1.59 -19.31 -18.18
C LYS A 150 3.12 -19.34 -18.29
N GLY A 151 3.81 -18.84 -17.25
CA GLY A 151 5.27 -18.76 -17.19
C GLY A 151 5.89 -17.54 -17.89
N HIS A 152 5.11 -16.74 -18.64
CA HIS A 152 5.61 -15.50 -19.22
C HIS A 152 5.83 -14.43 -18.15
N GLN A 153 6.86 -13.58 -18.34
CA GLN A 153 7.23 -12.52 -17.40
C GLN A 153 6.05 -11.59 -17.09
N PHE A 154 5.22 -11.29 -18.09
CA PHE A 154 4.02 -10.43 -18.01
C PHE A 154 2.70 -11.21 -17.98
N SER A 155 2.70 -12.45 -17.49
CA SER A 155 1.43 -13.20 -17.31
C SER A 155 0.58 -12.56 -16.22
N CYS A 156 -0.67 -12.22 -16.55
CA CYS A 156 -1.50 -11.42 -15.68
C CYS A 156 -2.99 -11.70 -15.85
N VAL A 157 -3.77 -11.37 -14.83
CA VAL A 157 -5.25 -11.39 -14.88
C VAL A 157 -5.82 -10.17 -14.16
N CYS A 158 -6.96 -9.69 -14.64
CA CYS A 158 -7.72 -8.61 -14.01
C CYS A 158 -8.77 -9.08 -13.00
N LEU A 159 -8.95 -8.30 -11.93
CA LEU A 159 -9.99 -8.49 -10.93
C LEU A 159 -10.62 -7.15 -10.55
N HIS A 160 -11.80 -6.87 -11.09
CA HIS A 160 -12.62 -5.69 -10.79
C HIS A 160 -14.12 -5.99 -10.95
N GLY A 161 -14.98 -5.05 -10.56
CA GLY A 161 -16.43 -5.24 -10.48
C GLY A 161 -17.17 -5.45 -11.81
N ASP A 162 -16.53 -5.14 -12.95
CA ASP A 162 -17.11 -5.34 -14.28
C ASP A 162 -16.82 -6.75 -14.84
N ARG A 163 -15.87 -7.50 -14.25
CA ARG A 163 -15.62 -8.90 -14.62
C ARG A 163 -16.73 -9.79 -14.08
N LYS A 164 -17.07 -10.85 -14.82
CA LYS A 164 -18.14 -11.78 -14.41
C LYS A 164 -17.76 -12.48 -13.10
N PRO A 165 -18.70 -12.82 -12.20
CA PRO A 165 -18.37 -13.48 -10.94
C PRO A 165 -17.55 -14.76 -11.08
N HIS A 166 -17.88 -15.59 -12.08
CA HIS A 166 -17.10 -16.80 -12.41
C HIS A 166 -15.67 -16.46 -12.84
N GLU A 167 -15.50 -15.47 -13.71
CA GLU A 167 -14.20 -15.02 -14.20
C GLU A 167 -13.34 -14.48 -13.06
N ARG A 168 -13.91 -13.68 -12.15
CA ARG A 168 -13.21 -13.19 -10.96
C ARG A 168 -12.67 -14.34 -10.11
N LYS A 169 -13.48 -15.36 -9.86
CA LYS A 169 -13.06 -16.56 -9.11
C LYS A 169 -11.96 -17.31 -9.85
N GLN A 170 -12.12 -17.51 -11.16
CA GLN A 170 -11.12 -18.20 -11.98
C GLN A 170 -9.78 -17.45 -12.02
N ASN A 171 -9.80 -16.13 -12.22
CA ASN A 171 -8.60 -15.28 -12.22
C ASN A 171 -7.90 -15.32 -10.87
N LEU A 172 -8.66 -15.24 -9.78
CA LEU A 172 -8.11 -15.37 -8.44
C LEU A 172 -7.42 -16.73 -8.23
N GLU A 173 -8.05 -17.81 -8.65
CA GLU A 173 -7.47 -19.16 -8.56
C GLU A 173 -6.20 -19.32 -9.41
N ARG A 174 -6.18 -18.77 -10.63
CA ARG A 174 -4.98 -18.78 -11.49
C ARG A 174 -3.82 -18.06 -10.83
N PHE A 175 -4.08 -16.91 -10.21
CA PHE A 175 -3.06 -16.18 -9.47
C PHE A 175 -2.59 -16.95 -8.23
N LYS A 176 -3.50 -17.50 -7.43
CA LYS A 176 -3.16 -18.31 -6.24
C LYS A 176 -2.33 -19.56 -6.58
N LYS A 177 -2.59 -20.19 -7.74
CA LYS A 177 -1.83 -21.34 -8.24
C LYS A 177 -0.48 -20.97 -8.86
N GLY A 178 -0.20 -19.68 -9.07
CA GLY A 178 1.00 -19.22 -9.77
C GLY A 178 0.96 -19.49 -11.28
N ASP A 179 -0.23 -19.71 -11.86
CA ASP A 179 -0.38 -19.83 -13.32
C ASP A 179 -0.11 -18.50 -14.03
N VAL A 180 -0.36 -17.39 -13.32
CA VAL A 180 -0.04 -16.03 -13.74
C VAL A 180 0.73 -15.32 -12.63
N ARG A 181 1.66 -14.44 -13.01
CA ARG A 181 2.53 -13.71 -12.08
C ARG A 181 1.84 -12.50 -11.48
N PHE A 182 0.93 -11.85 -12.21
CA PHE A 182 0.33 -10.59 -11.78
C PHE A 182 -1.19 -10.65 -11.64
N LEU A 183 -1.68 -10.11 -10.52
CA LEU A 183 -3.10 -9.83 -10.31
C LEU A 183 -3.31 -8.32 -10.36
N ILE A 184 -3.97 -7.84 -11.40
CA ILE A 184 -4.29 -6.41 -11.57
C ILE A 184 -5.69 -6.17 -11.01
N CYS A 185 -5.85 -5.24 -10.08
CA CYS A 185 -7.14 -5.04 -9.41
C CYS A 185 -7.39 -3.60 -8.94
N THR A 186 -8.66 -3.33 -8.65
CA THR A 186 -9.09 -2.12 -7.94
C THR A 186 -9.24 -2.39 -6.44
N ASP A 187 -9.22 -1.33 -5.61
CA ASP A 187 -9.40 -1.43 -4.15
C ASP A 187 -10.65 -2.20 -3.75
N VAL A 188 -11.78 -1.86 -4.37
CA VAL A 188 -13.08 -2.49 -4.07
C VAL A 188 -13.03 -3.99 -4.31
N ALA A 189 -12.33 -4.40 -5.36
CA ALA A 189 -12.29 -5.78 -5.76
C ALA A 189 -11.30 -6.61 -4.94
N ALA A 190 -10.22 -5.97 -4.44
CA ALA A 190 -9.25 -6.57 -3.55
C ALA A 190 -9.75 -6.69 -2.09
N ARG A 191 -10.67 -5.82 -1.66
CA ARG A 191 -11.33 -5.94 -0.36
C ARG A 191 -12.11 -7.26 -0.29
N GLY A 192 -11.82 -8.07 0.73
CA GLY A 192 -12.45 -9.38 0.93
C GLY A 192 -11.78 -10.53 0.16
N ILE A 193 -10.68 -10.27 -0.54
CA ILE A 193 -9.82 -11.34 -1.06
C ILE A 193 -8.79 -11.70 0.01
N ASP A 194 -8.82 -12.96 0.42
CA ASP A 194 -7.79 -13.56 1.28
C ASP A 194 -6.57 -13.95 0.42
N ILE A 195 -5.75 -12.93 0.13
CA ILE A 195 -4.39 -13.05 -0.39
C ILE A 195 -3.50 -12.16 0.49
N HIS A 196 -2.50 -12.78 1.09
CA HIS A 196 -1.48 -12.15 1.92
C HIS A 196 -0.12 -12.80 1.64
N GLY A 197 0.97 -12.10 1.93
CA GLY A 197 2.31 -12.64 1.75
C GLY A 197 2.77 -12.71 0.30
N VAL A 198 2.21 -11.86 -0.58
CA VAL A 198 2.81 -11.68 -1.91
C VAL A 198 4.16 -10.97 -1.77
N PRO A 199 5.15 -11.27 -2.62
CA PRO A 199 6.48 -10.67 -2.49
C PRO A 199 6.54 -9.22 -2.99
N TYR A 200 5.65 -8.85 -3.92
CA TYR A 200 5.61 -7.52 -4.49
C TYR A 200 4.20 -6.94 -4.56
N VAL A 201 4.11 -5.62 -4.37
CA VAL A 201 2.92 -4.81 -4.66
C VAL A 201 3.35 -3.63 -5.51
N ILE A 202 2.57 -3.30 -6.55
CA ILE A 202 2.74 -2.07 -7.33
C ILE A 202 1.47 -1.24 -7.22
N ASN A 203 1.56 -0.03 -6.70
CA ASN A 203 0.50 0.97 -6.78
C ASN A 203 0.75 1.81 -8.03
N VAL A 204 0.01 1.55 -9.12
CA VAL A 204 0.11 2.34 -10.36
C VAL A 204 -0.48 3.74 -10.15
N THR A 205 -1.53 3.82 -9.33
CA THR A 205 -2.14 5.07 -8.89
C THR A 205 -2.23 5.01 -7.38
N LEU A 206 -1.93 6.11 -6.68
CA LEU A 206 -2.19 6.16 -5.23
C LEU A 206 -3.70 5.97 -4.96
N PRO A 207 -4.07 5.44 -3.77
CA PRO A 207 -5.47 5.35 -3.39
C PRO A 207 -6.04 6.72 -3.02
N ASP A 208 -7.36 6.88 -3.22
CA ASP A 208 -8.11 8.08 -2.85
C ASP A 208 -8.14 8.35 -1.33
N GLU A 209 -7.86 7.32 -0.51
CA GLU A 209 -7.87 7.40 0.95
C GLU A 209 -6.60 6.76 1.51
N LYS A 210 -5.97 7.43 2.47
CA LYS A 210 -4.73 6.97 3.13
C LYS A 210 -4.83 5.60 3.78
N GLN A 211 -5.98 5.23 4.35
CA GLN A 211 -6.18 3.90 4.94
C GLN A 211 -6.09 2.78 3.90
N ASN A 212 -6.49 3.06 2.65
CA ASN A 212 -6.38 2.09 1.58
C ASN A 212 -4.93 1.85 1.17
N TYR A 213 -4.04 2.83 1.36
CA TYR A 213 -2.61 2.63 1.14
C TYR A 213 -2.07 1.51 2.04
N VAL A 214 -2.37 1.59 3.34
CA VAL A 214 -1.98 0.58 4.35
C VAL A 214 -2.56 -0.79 4.00
N HIS A 215 -3.83 -0.84 3.59
CA HIS A 215 -4.47 -2.09 3.16
C HIS A 215 -3.86 -2.71 1.89
N ARG A 216 -3.37 -1.88 0.95
CA ARG A 216 -2.72 -2.34 -0.28
C ARG A 216 -1.34 -2.92 0.03
N ILE A 217 -0.52 -2.16 0.75
CA ILE A 217 0.84 -2.62 1.09
C ILE A 217 0.80 -3.77 2.09
N GLY A 218 -0.21 -3.86 2.96
CA GLY A 218 -0.42 -5.01 3.86
C GLY A 218 -0.74 -6.34 3.16
N ARG A 219 -0.85 -6.35 1.82
CA ARG A 219 -0.86 -7.59 1.03
C ARG A 219 0.53 -8.18 0.84
N VAL A 220 1.55 -7.34 0.96
CA VAL A 220 2.95 -7.71 0.83
C VAL A 220 3.52 -8.19 2.17
N GLY A 221 4.48 -9.11 2.12
CA GLY A 221 5.20 -9.58 3.31
C GLY A 221 4.48 -10.67 4.13
N ARG A 222 5.28 -11.57 4.71
CA ARG A 222 4.87 -12.60 5.67
C ARG A 222 5.97 -12.68 6.74
N ALA A 223 5.68 -13.23 7.93
CA ALA A 223 6.58 -13.34 9.08
C ALA A 223 8.02 -13.88 8.82
N GLU A 224 8.33 -14.40 7.62
CA GLU A 224 9.66 -14.92 7.25
C GLU A 224 10.27 -14.26 5.99
N ARG A 225 9.59 -13.32 5.32
CA ARG A 225 10.08 -12.69 4.08
C ARG A 225 9.72 -11.21 3.97
N MET A 226 10.72 -10.42 3.58
CA MET A 226 10.53 -9.03 3.18
C MET A 226 9.73 -8.96 1.88
N GLY A 227 8.70 -8.12 1.90
CA GLY A 227 7.93 -7.72 0.73
C GLY A 227 8.34 -6.32 0.26
N LEU A 228 8.20 -6.05 -1.04
CA LEU A 228 8.46 -4.73 -1.62
C LEU A 228 7.18 -4.14 -2.21
N ALA A 229 6.76 -2.98 -1.71
CA ALA A 229 5.66 -2.19 -2.24
C ALA A 229 6.20 -0.95 -2.97
N ILE A 230 5.94 -0.84 -4.27
CA ILE A 230 6.37 0.29 -5.10
C ILE A 230 5.16 1.14 -5.43
N SER A 231 5.21 2.43 -5.11
CA SER A 231 4.14 3.37 -5.43
C SER A 231 4.60 4.38 -6.47
N LEU A 232 3.93 4.40 -7.62
CA LEU A 232 4.18 5.37 -8.68
C LEU A 232 3.38 6.64 -8.37
N VAL A 233 4.06 7.76 -8.15
CA VAL A 233 3.43 9.02 -7.70
C VAL A 233 3.65 10.12 -8.73
N ALA A 234 2.58 10.62 -9.31
CA ALA A 234 2.59 11.70 -10.27
C ALA A 234 3.04 13.02 -9.63
N THR A 235 4.04 13.67 -10.22
CA THR A 235 4.51 14.99 -9.73
C THR A 235 3.63 16.14 -10.20
N GLU A 236 2.81 15.93 -11.23
CA GLU A 236 1.81 16.89 -11.71
C GLU A 236 0.41 16.30 -11.49
N LYS A 237 -0.61 17.16 -11.47
CA LYS A 237 -2.00 16.71 -11.31
C LYS A 237 -2.45 15.91 -12.53
N GLU A 238 -3.13 14.80 -12.29
CA GLU A 238 -3.74 13.99 -13.33
C GLU A 238 -5.22 14.31 -13.45
N LYS A 239 -5.73 14.50 -14.66
CA LYS A 239 -7.16 14.52 -14.93
C LYS A 239 -7.65 13.07 -14.91
N VAL A 240 -8.58 12.76 -14.03
CA VAL A 240 -9.10 11.39 -13.85
C VAL A 240 -10.62 11.37 -13.84
N TRP A 241 -11.20 10.22 -14.18
CA TRP A 241 -12.63 9.98 -14.05
C TRP A 241 -13.09 9.96 -12.58
N TYR A 242 -14.15 10.69 -12.27
CA TYR A 242 -14.79 10.72 -10.95
C TYR A 242 -16.27 10.26 -11.01
N HIS A 243 -16.91 10.42 -12.17
CA HIS A 243 -18.28 10.00 -12.47
C HIS A 243 -19.33 10.40 -11.43
N VAL A 244 -19.85 11.63 -11.56
CA VAL A 244 -21.07 12.07 -10.85
C VAL A 244 -22.37 11.75 -11.61
N CYS A 245 -22.26 11.23 -12.84
CA CYS A 245 -23.41 10.91 -13.66
C CYS A 245 -24.22 9.73 -13.10
N SER A 246 -25.52 9.70 -13.44
CA SER A 246 -26.45 8.65 -13.02
C SER A 246 -26.02 7.24 -13.46
N SER A 247 -25.35 7.12 -14.61
CA SER A 247 -24.83 5.85 -15.12
C SER A 247 -23.57 5.35 -14.40
N ARG A 248 -23.02 6.14 -13.45
CA ARG A 248 -21.79 5.85 -12.69
C ARG A 248 -20.65 5.37 -13.59
N GLY A 249 -20.46 6.07 -14.71
CA GLY A 249 -19.39 5.81 -15.67
C GLY A 249 -19.71 4.81 -16.78
N LYS A 250 -20.84 4.08 -16.74
CA LYS A 250 -21.23 3.23 -17.87
C LYS A 250 -21.55 4.10 -19.09
N GLY A 251 -20.72 3.97 -20.14
CA GLY A 251 -20.84 4.73 -21.38
C GLY A 251 -20.68 6.25 -21.24
N CYS A 252 -19.95 6.72 -20.22
CA CYS A 252 -19.76 8.14 -19.97
C CYS A 252 -18.59 8.71 -20.80
N TYR A 253 -18.84 9.78 -21.56
CA TYR A 253 -17.82 10.49 -22.37
C TYR A 253 -17.74 12.00 -22.02
N ASN A 254 -18.24 12.37 -20.84
CA ASN A 254 -18.26 13.76 -20.38
C ASN A 254 -16.94 14.08 -19.65
N THR A 255 -15.91 14.40 -20.43
CA THR A 255 -14.54 14.68 -19.98
C THR A 255 -14.35 16.06 -19.33
N ARG A 256 -15.44 16.83 -19.13
CA ARG A 256 -15.37 18.11 -18.41
C ARG A 256 -15.13 17.87 -16.92
N LEU A 257 -14.61 18.89 -16.24
CA LEU A 257 -14.44 18.85 -14.78
C LEU A 257 -15.80 18.83 -14.09
N LYS A 258 -15.86 18.21 -12.90
CA LYS A 258 -17.05 18.16 -12.05
C LYS A 258 -17.62 19.54 -11.77
N GLU A 259 -16.75 20.52 -11.56
CA GLU A 259 -17.09 21.93 -11.34
C GLU A 259 -17.85 22.54 -12.53
N ASP A 260 -17.57 22.06 -13.75
CA ASP A 260 -18.21 22.48 -15.01
C ASP A 260 -19.37 21.55 -15.43
N GLY A 261 -19.95 20.79 -14.49
CA GLY A 261 -21.01 19.82 -14.78
C GLY A 261 -20.51 18.62 -15.60
N GLY A 262 -19.25 18.26 -15.42
CA GLY A 262 -18.58 17.14 -16.04
C GLY A 262 -18.41 15.91 -15.13
N CYS A 263 -17.58 14.96 -15.55
CA CYS A 263 -17.35 13.71 -14.82
C CYS A 263 -15.88 13.45 -14.48
N THR A 264 -15.01 14.45 -14.58
CA THR A 264 -13.58 14.34 -14.24
C THR A 264 -13.21 15.26 -13.08
N ILE A 265 -12.07 14.98 -12.44
CA ILE A 265 -11.43 15.86 -11.45
C ILE A 265 -9.93 15.92 -11.71
N TRP A 266 -9.27 16.92 -11.14
CA TRP A 266 -7.82 16.92 -11.01
C TRP A 266 -7.42 16.15 -9.75
N TYR A 267 -6.59 15.14 -9.94
CA TYR A 267 -6.09 14.22 -8.94
C TYR A 267 -4.65 14.61 -8.59
N ASN A 268 -4.42 14.92 -7.31
CA ASN A 268 -3.14 15.40 -6.83
C ASN A 268 -2.45 14.33 -5.97
N GLU A 269 -1.66 13.47 -6.62
CA GLU A 269 -1.01 12.37 -5.92
C GLU A 269 0.07 12.83 -4.94
N MET A 270 0.73 13.97 -5.19
CA MET A 270 1.68 14.54 -4.22
C MET A 270 1.00 14.90 -2.90
N GLN A 271 -0.21 15.46 -2.96
CA GLN A 271 -1.00 15.74 -1.76
C GLN A 271 -1.43 14.45 -1.06
N LEU A 272 -1.89 13.45 -1.81
CA LEU A 272 -2.27 12.16 -1.25
C LEU A 272 -1.08 11.44 -0.60
N LEU A 273 0.11 11.57 -1.19
CA LEU A 273 1.34 11.07 -0.60
C LEU A 273 1.62 11.74 0.74
N SER A 274 1.53 13.08 0.81
CA SER A 274 1.71 13.80 2.09
C SER A 274 0.69 13.37 3.15
N GLU A 275 -0.57 13.14 2.76
CA GLU A 275 -1.62 12.64 3.67
C GLU A 275 -1.31 11.21 4.17
N VAL A 276 -0.70 10.38 3.33
CA VAL A 276 -0.22 9.03 3.70
C VAL A 276 0.97 9.11 4.65
N GLU A 277 1.96 9.95 4.37
CA GLU A 277 3.15 10.14 5.22
C GLU A 277 2.78 10.70 6.60
N GLU A 278 1.85 11.65 6.64
CA GLU A 278 1.29 12.18 7.90
C GLU A 278 0.57 11.08 8.69
N HIS A 279 -0.18 10.21 8.01
CA HIS A 279 -0.91 9.11 8.66
C HIS A 279 0.00 8.02 9.20
N LEU A 280 1.10 7.72 8.51
CA LEU A 280 2.10 6.75 8.93
C LEU A 280 3.13 7.33 9.90
N ASN A 281 3.12 8.66 10.08
CA ASN A 281 4.12 9.40 10.83
C ASN A 281 5.57 9.09 10.36
N CYS A 282 5.75 8.93 9.05
CA CYS A 282 7.04 8.66 8.42
C CYS A 282 7.10 9.22 7.01
N THR A 283 8.31 9.60 6.57
CA THR A 283 8.58 9.94 5.16
C THR A 283 8.94 8.68 4.40
N ILE A 284 8.29 8.43 3.26
CA ILE A 284 8.53 7.24 2.46
C ILE A 284 9.75 7.47 1.58
N SER A 285 10.68 6.52 1.57
CA SER A 285 11.89 6.60 0.75
C SER A 285 11.54 6.76 -0.73
N GLN A 286 12.13 7.77 -1.36
CA GLN A 286 11.99 8.01 -2.80
C GLN A 286 13.10 7.30 -3.58
N VAL A 287 12.74 6.73 -4.71
CA VAL A 287 13.64 6.01 -5.62
C VAL A 287 13.60 6.68 -6.98
N GLU A 288 14.76 6.77 -7.61
CA GLU A 288 14.89 7.38 -8.94
C GLU A 288 14.07 6.64 -10.00
N PRO A 289 13.80 7.28 -11.16
CA PRO A 289 13.06 6.68 -12.27
C PRO A 289 13.59 5.35 -12.80
N ASP A 290 14.85 4.98 -12.54
CA ASP A 290 15.37 3.66 -12.90
C ASP A 290 14.85 2.52 -12.00
N ILE A 291 14.13 2.87 -10.92
CA ILE A 291 13.45 1.97 -9.98
C ILE A 291 14.44 1.01 -9.31
N LYS A 292 15.70 1.43 -9.17
CA LYS A 292 16.67 0.67 -8.40
C LYS A 292 16.51 0.94 -6.93
N VAL A 293 15.71 0.10 -6.29
CA VAL A 293 15.56 0.14 -4.83
C VAL A 293 16.88 -0.30 -4.20
N PRO A 294 17.56 0.56 -3.42
CA PRO A 294 18.78 0.18 -2.73
C PRO A 294 18.48 -1.00 -1.80
N VAL A 295 19.28 -2.05 -1.92
CA VAL A 295 19.21 -3.17 -1.00
C VAL A 295 20.03 -2.75 0.21
N ASP A 296 19.39 -2.26 1.26
CA ASP A 296 20.11 -1.95 2.49
C ASP A 296 20.76 -3.24 3.00
N GLU A 297 22.10 -3.23 3.08
CA GLU A 297 22.93 -4.33 3.61
C GLU A 297 22.69 -4.58 5.12
N PHE A 298 21.77 -3.82 5.74
CA PHE A 298 21.48 -3.82 7.17
C PHE A 298 20.92 -5.14 7.72
N ASP A 299 20.64 -6.15 6.88
CA ASP A 299 20.30 -7.51 7.34
C ASP A 299 20.77 -8.64 6.41
N GLY A 300 21.96 -8.50 5.81
CA GLY A 300 22.80 -9.62 5.34
C GLY A 300 22.29 -10.55 4.23
N LYS A 301 21.10 -10.32 3.64
CA LYS A 301 20.61 -10.77 2.30
C LYS A 301 19.08 -10.58 2.25
N VAL A 302 18.62 -9.37 1.94
CA VAL A 302 17.21 -9.15 1.60
C VAL A 302 17.02 -9.40 0.10
N THR A 303 16.92 -10.66 -0.29
CA THR A 303 16.37 -11.03 -1.60
C THR A 303 14.85 -11.05 -1.50
N TYR A 304 14.18 -9.99 -1.97
CA TYR A 304 12.72 -9.97 -2.11
C TYR A 304 12.25 -11.23 -2.86
N GLY A 305 11.19 -11.88 -2.38
CA GLY A 305 10.63 -13.09 -2.99
C GLY A 305 11.31 -14.42 -2.65
N GLN A 306 12.59 -14.47 -2.28
CA GLN A 306 13.26 -15.73 -1.96
C GLN A 306 13.05 -16.16 -0.50
N LYS A 307 12.92 -17.48 -0.25
CA LYS A 307 13.03 -18.01 1.12
C LYS A 307 14.45 -17.73 1.62
N ARG A 308 14.60 -17.24 2.87
CA ARG A 308 15.86 -17.40 3.59
C ARG A 308 16.23 -18.88 3.48
N ALA A 309 17.33 -19.19 2.79
CA ALA A 309 17.89 -20.53 2.84
C ALA A 309 18.10 -20.84 4.33
N THR A 310 17.71 -22.04 4.77
CA THR A 310 18.00 -22.59 6.09
C THR A 310 19.52 -22.70 6.27
N GLY A 311 20.17 -21.57 6.50
CA GLY A 311 21.47 -21.44 7.10
C GLY A 311 21.22 -20.77 8.43
N GLY A 312 21.55 -21.47 9.52
CA GLY A 312 21.35 -21.01 10.89
C GLY A 312 21.65 -19.52 11.01
N GLY A 313 20.69 -18.77 11.52
CA GLY A 313 20.80 -17.33 11.63
C GLY A 313 22.13 -16.98 12.28
N ASN A 314 22.87 -16.07 11.65
CA ASN A 314 23.98 -15.36 12.27
C ASN A 314 23.41 -14.39 13.34
N TYR A 315 22.70 -14.93 14.33
CA TYR A 315 22.39 -14.30 15.61
C TYR A 315 23.65 -13.99 16.44
N LYS A 316 24.85 -14.20 15.87
CA LYS A 316 26.10 -13.66 16.40
C LYS A 316 26.20 -12.15 16.20
N GLY A 317 25.72 -11.61 15.06
CA GLY A 317 25.97 -10.20 14.72
C GLY A 317 25.33 -9.18 15.67
N HIS A 318 24.07 -9.35 16.06
CA HIS A 318 23.38 -8.33 16.87
C HIS A 318 23.91 -8.29 18.32
N VAL A 319 24.24 -9.45 18.88
CA VAL A 319 24.87 -9.54 20.21
C VAL A 319 26.30 -9.00 20.15
N ASP A 320 27.08 -9.31 19.11
CA ASP A 320 28.46 -8.82 18.96
C ASP A 320 28.51 -7.30 18.70
N VAL A 321 27.51 -6.73 18.01
CA VAL A 321 27.38 -5.28 17.74
C VAL A 321 26.90 -4.52 18.97
N LEU A 322 25.96 -5.08 19.75
CA LEU A 322 25.45 -4.45 20.97
C LEU A 322 26.32 -4.72 22.19
N ALA A 323 27.17 -5.75 22.18
CA ALA A 323 28.02 -6.12 23.30
C ALA A 323 28.88 -4.96 23.82
N PRO A 324 29.55 -4.14 22.98
CA PRO A 324 30.32 -2.98 23.45
C PRO A 324 29.42 -1.96 24.16
N THR A 325 28.27 -1.63 23.57
CA THR A 325 27.31 -0.66 24.11
C THR A 325 26.67 -1.13 25.42
N VAL A 326 26.33 -2.41 25.51
CA VAL A 326 25.81 -3.03 26.73
C VAL A 326 26.88 -3.08 27.82
N HIS A 327 28.15 -3.32 27.46
CA HIS A 327 29.26 -3.28 28.41
C HIS A 327 29.49 -1.88 28.97
N GLU A 328 29.38 -0.86 28.11
CA GLU A 328 29.48 0.55 28.49
C GLU A 328 28.32 0.98 29.41
N LEU A 329 27.08 0.60 29.08
CA LEU A 329 25.91 0.83 29.92
C LEU A 329 26.05 0.16 31.29
N ALA A 330 26.52 -1.09 31.35
CA ALA A 330 26.75 -1.79 32.61
C ALA A 330 27.86 -1.13 33.45
N ALA A 331 28.90 -0.59 32.82
CA ALA A 331 29.95 0.16 33.50
C ALA A 331 29.42 1.47 34.09
N LEU A 332 28.64 2.23 33.32
CA LEU A 332 27.98 3.46 33.78
C LEU A 332 26.99 3.19 34.92
N GLU A 333 26.21 2.12 34.85
CA GLU A 333 25.30 1.72 35.91
C GLU A 333 26.07 1.39 37.20
N LYS A 334 27.15 0.61 37.09
CA LYS A 334 28.00 0.28 38.23
C LYS A 334 28.63 1.53 38.85
N GLU A 335 29.09 2.48 38.04
CA GLU A 335 29.65 3.74 38.52
C GLU A 335 28.60 4.60 39.23
N ALA A 336 27.39 4.69 38.68
CA ALA A 336 26.26 5.39 39.31
C ALA A 336 25.88 4.75 40.66
N GLN A 337 25.77 3.42 40.73
CA GLN A 337 25.47 2.70 41.97
C GLN A 337 26.60 2.85 43.00
N THR A 338 27.85 2.81 42.56
CA THR A 338 29.03 2.98 43.44
C THR A 338 29.10 4.41 43.97
N SER A 339 28.82 5.40 43.13
CA SER A 339 28.72 6.82 43.51
C SER A 339 27.59 7.03 44.53
N PHE A 340 26.42 6.43 44.32
CA PHE A 340 25.30 6.46 45.28
C PHE A 340 25.69 5.85 46.64
N LEU A 341 26.39 4.72 46.64
CA LEU A 341 26.89 4.11 47.87
C LEU A 341 27.95 4.97 48.56
N HIS A 342 28.85 5.62 47.81
CA HIS A 342 29.82 6.55 48.38
C HIS A 342 29.17 7.83 48.93
N LEU A 343 28.10 8.32 48.31
CA LEU A 343 27.26 9.40 48.84
C LEU A 343 26.55 8.98 50.13
N GLY A 344 26.09 7.73 50.21
CA GLY A 344 25.48 7.16 51.43
C GLY A 344 26.49 6.82 52.54
N TYR A 345 27.77 6.68 52.21
CA TYR A 345 28.87 6.34 53.14
C TYR A 345 29.89 7.46 53.32
N LEU A 346 29.48 8.73 53.26
CA LEU A 346 30.24 9.80 53.91
C LEU A 346 30.04 9.67 55.43
N PRO A 347 31.06 9.29 56.22
CA PRO A 347 30.86 8.99 57.64
C PRO A 347 30.63 10.20 58.52
N ASN A 348 30.35 11.39 57.97
CA ASN A 348 30.07 12.61 58.76
C ASN A 348 29.66 13.80 57.88
N GLN A 349 28.55 13.74 57.14
CA GLN A 349 27.83 14.98 56.78
C GLN A 349 26.37 14.76 56.38
N LEU A 350 25.49 15.09 57.34
CA LEU A 350 24.20 15.77 57.15
C LEU A 350 23.14 15.07 56.26
N PHE A 351 22.49 14.03 56.81
CA PHE A 351 21.02 13.95 56.74
C PHE A 351 20.43 14.77 57.90
N ARG A 352 20.52 16.10 57.80
CA ARG A 352 19.57 17.00 58.46
C ARG A 352 18.79 17.69 57.35
N THR A 353 17.48 17.56 57.45
CA THR A 353 16.43 18.30 56.71
C THR A 353 16.44 18.13 55.19
N PHE A 354 15.53 17.33 54.65
CA PHE A 354 14.27 17.79 54.02
C PHE A 354 13.22 16.68 54.06
#